data_AF-M1PGY7-F1
#
_entry.id   AF-M1PGY7-F1
#
_cell.length_a   1.000
_cell.length_b   1.000
_cell.length_c   1.000
_cell.angle_alpha   90.00
_cell.angle_beta   90.00
_cell.angle_gamma   90.00
#
_symmetry.space_group_name_H-M   'P 1'
#
loop_
_entity.id
_entity.type
_entity.pdbx_description
1 polymer ?
#
loop_
_entity_poly.entity_id
_entity_poly.type
_entity_poly.pdbx_seq_one_letter_code
_entity_poly.pdbx_strand_id
1 'polypeptide(L)' 'MISQELLDILACPKCKEAVVLNETKDGLLCEKCGLLYEIRDDIPVMLIDEAVPLAPKE' A
#
# COMPACT_ATOMS: atom_id res chain seq x y z
N MET A 1 20.04 13.40 -12.17
CA MET A 1 20.20 12.19 -11.32
C MET A 1 18.90 12.00 -10.58
N ILE A 2 18.29 10.82 -10.63
CA ILE A 2 17.07 10.49 -9.89
C ILE A 2 17.51 10.28 -8.43
N SER A 3 17.14 11.19 -7.53
CA SER A 3 17.54 11.21 -6.11
C SER A 3 16.93 10.04 -5.32
N GLN A 4 17.53 9.66 -4.19
CA GLN A 4 16.95 8.70 -3.21
C GLN A 4 15.54 9.09 -2.74
N GLU A 5 15.16 10.36 -2.90
CA GLU A 5 13.80 10.91 -2.71
C GLU A 5 12.75 10.26 -3.64
N LEU A 6 13.17 9.63 -4.76
CA LEU A 6 12.30 8.83 -5.62
C LEU A 6 12.11 7.37 -5.13
N LEU A 7 12.85 6.91 -4.12
CA LEU A 7 12.72 5.56 -3.55
C LEU A 7 11.84 5.51 -2.29
N ASP A 8 11.50 6.68 -1.73
CA ASP A 8 10.44 6.89 -0.72
C ASP A 8 9.01 6.80 -1.34
N ILE A 9 8.92 6.53 -2.64
CA ILE A 9 7.76 6.82 -3.51
C ILE A 9 6.57 5.86 -3.38
N LEU A 10 6.75 4.65 -2.85
CA LEU A 10 5.60 3.77 -2.62
C LEU A 10 4.90 4.19 -1.34
N ALA A 11 4.14 5.26 -1.48
CA ALA A 11 3.28 5.82 -0.47
C ALA A 11 1.83 5.42 -0.78
N CYS A 12 1.04 5.26 0.28
CA CYS A 12 -0.37 4.99 0.17
C CYS A 12 -1.04 6.07 -0.72
N PRO A 13 -1.79 5.69 -1.76
CA PRO A 13 -2.44 6.66 -2.65
C PRO A 13 -3.40 7.58 -1.91
N LYS A 14 -3.98 7.12 -0.79
CA LYS A 14 -4.93 7.85 0.06
C LYS A 14 -4.27 8.80 1.06
N CYS A 15 -3.34 8.31 1.89
CA CYS A 15 -2.75 9.10 2.99
C CYS A 15 -1.31 9.59 2.72
N LYS A 16 -0.66 9.18 1.62
CA LYS A 16 0.73 9.50 1.28
C LYS A 16 1.79 9.07 2.30
N GLU A 17 1.40 8.23 3.25
CA GLU A 17 2.29 7.59 4.22
C GLU A 17 2.90 6.31 3.62
N ALA A 18 4.00 5.84 4.19
CA ALA A 18 4.64 4.58 3.77
C ALA A 18 3.66 3.39 3.86
N VAL A 19 3.81 2.46 2.92
CA VAL A 19 3.14 1.14 2.96
C VAL A 19 4.17 0.05 3.18
N VAL A 20 3.74 -1.05 3.80
CA VAL A 20 4.58 -2.21 4.10
C VAL A 20 4.04 -3.43 3.37
N LEU A 21 4.91 -4.31 2.90
CA LEU A 21 4.48 -5.56 2.28
C LEU A 21 3.89 -6.49 3.34
N ASN A 22 2.76 -7.15 3.05
CA ASN A 22 2.15 -8.13 3.95
C ASN A 22 2.99 -9.41 4.07
N GLU A 23 2.70 -10.25 5.06
CA GLU A 23 3.48 -11.46 5.37
C GLU A 23 3.53 -12.45 4.19
N THR A 24 2.43 -12.54 3.44
CA THR A 24 2.27 -13.41 2.28
C THR A 24 2.86 -12.83 1.00
N LYS A 25 3.31 -11.57 1.02
CA LYS A 25 3.93 -10.84 -0.08
C LYS A 25 3.04 -10.65 -1.32
N ASP A 26 1.73 -10.72 -1.13
CA ASP A 26 0.71 -10.49 -2.17
C ASP A 26 -0.03 -9.16 -2.01
N GLY A 27 0.39 -8.30 -1.08
CA GLY A 27 -0.28 -7.03 -0.84
C GLY A 27 0.58 -6.01 -0.11
N LEU A 28 0.21 -4.74 -0.26
CA LEU A 28 0.79 -3.59 0.43
C LEU A 28 -0.20 -3.09 1.48
N LEU A 29 0.20 -3.22 2.73
CA LEU A 29 -0.51 -2.80 3.92
C LEU A 29 -0.20 -1.33 4.24
N CYS A 30 -1.23 -0.54 4.47
CA CYS A 30 -1.10 0.80 5.03
C CYS A 30 -1.63 0.82 6.47
N GLU A 31 -0.74 0.84 7.46
CA GLU A 31 -1.12 0.83 8.89
C GLU A 31 -1.90 2.08 9.31
N LYS A 32 -1.58 3.23 8.69
CA LYS A 32 -2.25 4.52 8.96
C LYS A 32 -3.70 4.54 8.48
N CYS A 33 -3.91 4.07 7.25
CA CYS A 33 -5.21 4.08 6.61
C CYS A 33 -6.04 2.82 6.95
N GLY A 34 -5.41 1.76 7.47
CA GLY A 34 -6.06 0.47 7.70
C GLY A 34 -6.48 -0.22 6.41
N LEU A 35 -5.72 -0.03 5.33
CA LEU A 35 -6.05 -0.54 3.99
C LEU A 35 -4.99 -1.51 3.50
N LEU A 36 -5.42 -2.51 2.73
CA LEU A 36 -4.59 -3.46 2.02
C LEU A 36 -4.79 -3.26 0.51
N TYR A 37 -3.71 -3.03 -0.21
CA TYR A 37 -3.67 -2.96 -1.66
C TYR A 37 -3.11 -4.28 -2.19
N GLU A 38 -3.93 -5.10 -2.85
CA GLU A 38 -3.50 -6.38 -3.41
C GLU A 38 -2.49 -6.20 -4.56
N ILE A 39 -1.63 -7.19 -4.77
CA ILE A 39 -0.72 -7.30 -5.90
C ILE A 39 -1.26 -8.37 -6.83
N ARG A 40 -1.64 -7.98 -8.05
CA ARG A 40 -2.17 -8.86 -9.09
C ARG A 40 -1.21 -8.84 -10.28
N ASP A 41 -0.79 -10.00 -10.76
CA ASP A 41 0.17 -10.13 -11.87
C ASP A 41 1.49 -9.34 -11.62
N ASP A 42 2.00 -9.40 -10.38
CA ASP A 42 3.16 -8.62 -9.91
C ASP A 42 2.98 -7.08 -9.97
N ILE A 43 1.75 -6.59 -10.18
CA ILE A 43 1.40 -5.16 -10.20
C ILE A 43 0.57 -4.80 -8.96
N PRO A 44 1.02 -3.86 -8.11
CA PRO A 44 0.23 -3.37 -6.98
C PRO A 44 -1.01 -2.60 -7.45
N VAL A 45 -2.20 -3.06 -7.05
CA VAL A 45 -3.48 -2.40 -7.30
C VAL A 45 -3.65 -1.26 -6.30
N MET A 46 -2.93 -0.15 -6.52
CA MET A 46 -3.01 1.07 -5.70
C MET A 46 -4.24 1.94 -6.02
N LEU A 47 -5.41 1.31 -6.19
CA LEU A 47 -6.69 2.00 -6.36
C LEU A 47 -7.42 2.02 -5.02
N ILE A 48 -7.89 3.20 -4.61
CA ILE A 48 -8.56 3.37 -3.31
C ILE A 48 -9.88 2.59 -3.26
N ASP A 49 -10.61 2.53 -4.37
CA ASP A 49 -11.88 1.80 -4.49
C ASP A 49 -11.72 0.28 -4.46
N GLU A 50 -10.55 -0.24 -4.86
CA GLU A 50 -10.23 -1.68 -4.81
C GLU A 50 -9.54 -2.07 -3.49
N ALA A 51 -9.17 -1.10 -2.66
CA ALA A 51 -8.43 -1.35 -1.43
C ALA A 51 -9.31 -2.09 -0.41
N VAL A 52 -8.77 -3.15 0.17
CA VAL A 52 -9.47 -3.97 1.17
C VAL A 52 -9.22 -3.36 2.56
N PRO A 53 -10.26 -2.98 3.32
CA PRO A 53 -10.09 -2.55 4.70
C PRO A 53 -9.65 -3.75 5.55
N LEU A 54 -8.51 -3.57 6.22
CA LEU A 54 -8.11 -4.43 7.33
C LEU A 54 -9.18 -4.23 8.40
N ALA A 55 -9.84 -5.31 8.81
CA ALA A 55 -11.04 -5.34 9.63
C ALA A 55 -11.17 -4.17 10.63
N PRO A 56 -12.40 -3.66 10.87
CA PRO A 56 -12.59 -2.56 11.80
C PRO A 56 -11.96 -2.94 13.15
N LYS A 57 -11.06 -2.08 13.65
CA LYS A 57 -10.73 -2.12 15.08
C LYS A 57 -12.05 -1.82 15.79
N GLU A 58 -12.62 -2.87 16.38
CA GLU A 58 -13.83 -2.84 17.21
C GLU A 58 -13.72 -1.79 18.32
#